data_AF-F5RMV2-F1
#
_entry.id   AF-F5RMV2-F1
#
_cell.length_a   1.000
_cell.length_b   1.000
_cell.length_c   1.000
_cell.angle_alpha   90.00
_cell.angle_beta   90.00
_cell.angle_gamma   90.00
#
_symmetry.space_group_name_H-M   'P 1'
#
loop_
_entity.id
_entity.type
_entity.pdbx_description
1 polymer ?
#
loop_
_entity_poly.entity_id
_entity_poly.type
_entity_poly.pdbx_seq_one_letter_code
_entity_poly.pdbx_strand_id
1 'polypeptide(L)'
;MSEAAINTAWDKIEAFMRDAGQRRKYEQREKFEHDYVSDMEGSWKEGREAGVKQGRREGRQLGIAHIAMNMLRAGTPIAIVAQMAELPEAVIQKMAEEHGIQVT
;
A
#
# COMPACT_ATOMS: atom_id res chain seq x y z
N MET A 1 -24.86 -7.03 42.76
CA MET A 1 -25.97 -6.71 41.83
C MET A 1 -27.22 -7.39 42.34
N SER A 2 -28.39 -6.73 42.34
CA SER A 2 -29.64 -7.30 42.86
C SER A 2 -30.41 -8.07 41.78
N GLU A 3 -31.15 -9.10 42.19
CA GLU A 3 -32.01 -9.92 41.33
C GLU A 3 -33.04 -9.07 40.57
N ALA A 4 -33.58 -8.02 41.21
CA ALA A 4 -34.47 -7.05 40.57
C ALA A 4 -33.81 -6.29 39.41
N ALA A 5 -32.52 -5.94 39.53
CA ALA A 5 -31.78 -5.27 38.46
C ALA A 5 -31.51 -6.23 37.28
N ILE A 6 -31.27 -7.51 37.56
CA ILE A 6 -31.09 -8.55 36.55
C ILE A 6 -32.40 -8.79 35.80
N ASN A 7 -33.53 -8.93 36.49
CA ASN A 7 -34.84 -9.14 35.87
C ASN A 7 -35.28 -7.93 35.02
N THR A 8 -35.04 -6.71 35.52
CA THR A 8 -35.32 -5.48 34.76
C THR A 8 -34.48 -5.40 33.47
N ALA A 9 -33.24 -5.90 33.49
CA ALA A 9 -32.41 -5.97 32.29
C ALA A 9 -32.96 -7.00 31.30
N TRP A 10 -33.41 -8.17 31.78
CA TRP A 10 -34.03 -9.20 30.95
C TRP A 10 -35.30 -8.72 30.25
N ASP A 11 -36.20 -8.04 30.96
CA ASP A 11 -37.45 -7.51 30.37
C ASP A 11 -37.17 -6.48 29.27
N LYS A 12 -36.15 -5.63 29.46
CA LYS A 12 -35.74 -4.64 28.46
C LYS A 12 -35.12 -5.28 27.23
N ILE A 13 -34.32 -6.34 27.41
CA ILE A 13 -33.77 -7.11 26.29
C ILE A 13 -34.89 -7.84 25.56
N GLU A 14 -35.85 -8.45 26.25
CA GLU A 14 -36.99 -9.13 25.62
C GLU A 14 -37.88 -8.15 24.83
N ALA A 15 -38.15 -6.96 25.37
CA ALA A 15 -38.88 -5.91 24.66
C ALA A 15 -38.15 -5.44 23.40
N PHE A 16 -36.83 -5.24 23.48
CA PHE A 16 -35.99 -4.94 22.33
C PHE A 16 -36.00 -6.08 21.29
N MET A 17 -35.97 -7.34 21.75
CA MET A 17 -36.05 -8.52 20.89
C MET A 17 -37.43 -8.73 20.26
N ARG A 18 -38.52 -8.20 20.84
CA ARG A 18 -39.86 -8.28 20.22
C ARG A 18 -40.10 -7.22 19.15
N ASP A 19 -39.49 -6.04 19.26
CA ASP A 19 -39.63 -4.98 18.24
C ASP A 19 -38.79 -5.30 16.99
N ALA A 20 -39.42 -5.96 16.01
CA ALA A 20 -38.82 -6.27 14.72
C ALA A 20 -38.44 -5.02 13.89
N GLY A 21 -39.02 -3.85 14.17
CA GLY A 21 -38.62 -2.58 13.56
C GLY A 21 -37.30 -2.06 14.13
N GLN A 22 -37.16 -2.08 15.45
CA GLN A 22 -35.95 -1.63 16.16
C GLN A 22 -34.75 -2.54 15.85
N ARG A 23 -34.95 -3.87 15.83
CA ARG A 23 -33.91 -4.84 15.43
C ARG A 23 -33.44 -4.63 13.99
N ARG A 24 -34.35 -4.49 13.03
CA ARG A 24 -33.97 -4.23 11.63
C ARG A 24 -33.21 -2.93 11.45
N LYS A 25 -33.51 -1.89 12.23
CA LYS A 25 -32.73 -0.63 12.21
C LYS A 25 -31.33 -0.83 12.78
N TYR A 26 -31.19 -1.58 13.88
CA TYR A 26 -29.90 -1.93 14.46
C TYR A 26 -29.04 -2.76 13.50
N GLU A 27 -29.60 -3.84 12.94
CA GLU A 27 -28.89 -4.71 12.00
C GLU A 27 -28.47 -3.98 10.72
N GLN A 28 -29.31 -3.09 10.17
CA GLN A 28 -28.95 -2.29 9.01
C GLN A 28 -27.80 -1.32 9.32
N ARG A 29 -27.81 -0.73 10.53
CA ARG A 29 -26.73 0.14 10.98
C ARG A 29 -25.43 -0.63 11.14
N GLU A 30 -25.45 -1.79 11.81
CA GLU A 30 -24.24 -2.60 11.96
C GLU A 30 -23.69 -3.10 10.62
N LYS A 31 -24.57 -3.53 9.70
CA LYS A 31 -24.14 -3.89 8.34
C LYS A 31 -23.47 -2.73 7.63
N PHE A 32 -24.06 -1.53 7.69
CA PHE A 32 -23.46 -0.35 7.09
C PHE A 32 -22.10 0.01 7.71
N GLU A 33 -21.98 -0.07 9.05
CA GLU A 33 -20.72 0.17 9.74
C GLU A 33 -19.65 -0.86 9.35
N HIS A 34 -20.03 -2.14 9.23
CA HIS A 34 -19.13 -3.20 8.77
C HIS A 34 -18.72 -3.05 7.31
N ASP A 35 -19.64 -2.71 6.42
CA ASP A 35 -19.36 -2.47 5.00
C ASP A 35 -18.37 -1.29 4.88
N TYR A 36 -18.61 -0.20 5.61
CA TYR A 36 -17.71 0.96 5.63
C TYR A 36 -16.30 0.63 6.14
N VAL A 37 -16.20 -0.11 7.24
CA VAL A 37 -14.89 -0.54 7.78
C VAL A 37 -14.19 -1.49 6.80
N SER A 38 -14.91 -2.44 6.23
CA SER A 38 -14.35 -3.40 5.26
C SER A 38 -13.84 -2.71 4.00
N ASP A 39 -14.59 -1.75 3.47
CA ASP A 39 -14.18 -0.94 2.32
C ASP A 39 -12.94 -0.11 2.64
N MET A 40 -12.86 0.45 3.85
CA MET A 40 -11.70 1.22 4.30
C MET A 40 -10.46 0.33 4.47
N GLU A 41 -10.60 -0.85 5.07
CA GLU A 41 -9.52 -1.83 5.22
C GLU A 41 -9.02 -2.31 3.86
N GLY A 42 -9.93 -2.61 2.93
CA GLY A 42 -9.61 -2.97 1.56
C GLY A 42 -8.82 -1.87 0.86
N SER A 43 -9.33 -0.64 0.89
CA SER A 43 -8.68 0.53 0.30
C SER A 43 -7.28 0.79 0.88
N TRP A 44 -7.13 0.65 2.20
CA TRP A 44 -5.84 0.83 2.86
C TRP A 44 -4.84 -0.26 2.46
N LYS A 45 -5.28 -1.52 2.39
CA LYS A 45 -4.44 -2.64 1.98
C LYS A 45 -3.97 -2.49 0.54
N GLU A 46 -4.87 -2.14 -0.37
CA GLU A 46 -4.55 -1.89 -1.78
C GLU A 46 -3.57 -0.73 -1.94
N GLY A 47 -3.84 0.40 -1.27
CA GLY A 47 -2.96 1.57 -1.28
C GLY A 47 -1.56 1.25 -0.75
N ARG A 48 -1.48 0.47 0.35
CA ARG A 48 -0.20 0.03 0.91
C ARG A 48 0.55 -0.89 -0.04
N GLU A 49 -0.11 -1.86 -0.66
CA GLU A 49 0.51 -2.78 -1.60
C GLU A 49 1.02 -2.04 -2.85
N ALA A 50 0.20 -1.15 -3.40
CA ALA A 50 0.58 -0.30 -4.53
C ALA A 50 1.80 0.57 -4.18
N GLY A 51 1.80 1.22 -3.01
CA GLY A 51 2.91 2.05 -2.54
C GLY A 51 4.20 1.24 -2.34
N VAL A 52 4.13 0.06 -1.74
CA VAL A 52 5.30 -0.84 -1.59
C VAL A 52 5.83 -1.28 -2.95
N LYS A 53 4.94 -1.63 -3.89
CA LYS A 53 5.33 -2.05 -5.24
C LYS A 53 6.00 -0.91 -6.01
N GLN A 54 5.44 0.29 -5.94
CA GLN A 54 6.00 1.49 -6.55
C GLN A 54 7.36 1.83 -5.94
N GLY A 55 7.45 1.93 -4.62
CA GLY A 55 8.72 2.25 -3.93
C GLY A 55 9.82 1.23 -4.20
N ARG A 56 9.48 -0.07 -4.29
CA ARG A 56 10.45 -1.10 -4.71
C ARG A 56 10.94 -0.92 -6.14
N ARG A 57 10.06 -0.51 -7.07
CA ARG A 57 10.43 -0.26 -8.46
C ARG A 57 11.35 0.96 -8.57
N GLU A 58 10.95 2.07 -7.96
CA GLU A 58 11.71 3.32 -7.96
C GLU A 58 13.06 3.14 -7.27
N GLY A 59 13.09 2.50 -6.10
CA GLY A 59 14.33 2.21 -5.37
C GLY A 59 15.29 1.33 -6.16
N ARG A 60 14.79 0.31 -6.87
CA ARG A 60 15.63 -0.50 -7.77
C ARG A 60 16.21 0.34 -8.91
N GLN A 61 15.39 1.16 -9.57
CA GLN A 61 15.85 2.02 -10.67
C GLN A 61 16.90 3.03 -10.22
N LEU A 62 16.69 3.67 -9.06
CA LEU A 62 17.65 4.59 -8.45
C LEU A 62 18.97 3.87 -8.08
N GLY A 63 18.88 2.67 -7.51
CA GLY A 63 20.05 1.85 -7.19
C GLY A 63 20.85 1.45 -8.41
N ILE A 64 20.18 0.99 -9.48
CA ILE A 64 20.83 0.64 -10.76
C ILE A 64 21.51 1.88 -11.35
N ALA A 65 20.82 3.02 -11.41
CA ALA A 65 21.39 4.26 -11.93
C ALA A 65 22.62 4.69 -11.10
N HIS A 66 22.53 4.64 -9.77
CA HIS A 66 23.64 4.99 -8.89
C HIS A 66 24.89 4.14 -9.15
N ILE A 67 24.73 2.80 -9.21
CA ILE A 67 25.84 1.89 -9.48
C ILE A 67 26.40 2.10 -10.89
N ALA A 68 25.53 2.21 -11.90
CA ALA A 68 25.93 2.44 -13.29
C ALA A 68 26.79 3.71 -13.43
N MET A 69 26.37 4.82 -12.82
CA MET A 69 27.12 6.08 -12.87
C MET A 69 28.46 5.96 -12.14
N ASN A 70 28.53 5.23 -11.02
CA ASN A 70 29.80 4.99 -10.33
C ASN A 70 30.75 4.14 -11.16
N MET A 71 30.25 3.13 -11.87
CA MET A 71 31.06 2.30 -12.77
C MET A 71 31.63 3.13 -13.93
N LEU A 72 30.82 4.00 -14.54
CA LEU A 72 31.29 4.91 -15.60
C LEU A 72 32.38 5.86 -15.07
N ARG A 73 32.19 6.45 -13.87
CA ARG A 73 33.22 7.29 -13.23
C ARG A 73 34.50 6.52 -12.92
N ALA A 74 34.40 5.22 -12.67
CA ALA A 74 35.55 4.34 -12.48
C ALA A 74 36.22 3.94 -13.82
N GLY A 75 35.74 4.43 -14.96
CA GLY A 75 36.28 4.13 -16.29
C GLY A 75 35.77 2.83 -16.90
N THR A 76 34.69 2.25 -16.37
CA THR A 76 34.08 1.06 -16.96
C THR A 76 33.43 1.41 -18.30
N PRO A 77 33.69 0.66 -19.40
CA PRO A 77 33.08 0.95 -20.70
C PRO A 77 31.55 0.87 -20.69
N ILE A 78 30.90 1.73 -21.48
CA ILE A 78 29.43 1.85 -21.53
C ILE A 78 28.73 0.51 -21.84
N ALA A 79 29.29 -0.28 -22.75
CA ALA A 79 28.75 -1.59 -23.12
C ALA A 79 28.69 -2.57 -21.93
N ILE A 80 29.71 -2.57 -21.07
CA ILE A 80 29.76 -3.41 -19.88
C ILE A 80 28.75 -2.91 -18.84
N VAL A 81 28.66 -1.59 -18.64
CA VAL A 81 27.69 -1.00 -17.72
C VAL A 81 26.26 -1.28 -18.17
N ALA A 82 25.96 -1.13 -19.46
CA ALA A 82 24.67 -1.45 -20.06
C ALA A 82 24.28 -2.92 -19.86
N GLN A 83 25.23 -3.84 -20.07
CA GLN A 83 25.04 -5.26 -19.82
C GLN A 83 24.74 -5.54 -18.34
N MET A 84 25.52 -4.99 -17.40
CA MET A 84 25.35 -5.25 -15.97
C MET A 84 24.10 -4.59 -15.38
N ALA A 85 23.73 -3.42 -15.89
CA ALA A 85 22.51 -2.71 -15.50
C ALA A 85 21.25 -3.28 -16.15
N GLU A 86 21.41 -4.20 -17.12
CA GLU A 86 20.32 -4.72 -17.96
C GLU A 86 19.53 -3.59 -18.65
N LEU A 87 20.23 -2.55 -19.10
CA LEU A 87 19.66 -1.38 -19.76
C LEU A 87 20.33 -1.15 -21.12
N PRO A 88 19.60 -0.64 -22.13
CA PRO A 88 20.21 -0.26 -23.40
C PRO A 88 21.30 0.80 -23.23
N GLU A 89 22.37 0.72 -24.03
CA GLU A 89 23.47 1.70 -23.99
C GLU A 89 22.98 3.15 -24.14
N ALA A 90 22.01 3.40 -25.02
CA ALA A 90 21.42 4.72 -25.20
C ALA A 90 20.78 5.29 -23.91
N VAL A 91 20.23 4.42 -23.05
CA VAL A 91 19.66 4.84 -21.75
C VAL A 91 20.78 5.20 -20.79
N ILE A 92 21.84 4.39 -20.73
CA ILE A 92 23.01 4.67 -19.89
C ILE A 92 23.72 5.94 -20.33
N GLN A 93 23.83 6.18 -21.64
CA GLN A 93 24.42 7.40 -22.21
C GLN A 93 23.64 8.64 -21.77
N LYS A 94 22.31 8.60 -21.91
CA LYS A 94 21.44 9.69 -21.46
C LYS A 94 21.57 9.93 -19.94
N MET A 95 21.58 8.86 -19.13
CA MET A 95 21.78 8.98 -17.68
C MET A 95 23.13 9.61 -17.36
N ALA A 96 24.19 9.24 -18.08
CA ALA A 96 25.53 9.79 -17.90
C ALA A 96 25.58 11.29 -18.23
N GLU A 97 24.95 11.71 -19.33
CA GLU A 97 24.80 13.12 -19.70
C GLU A 97 24.09 13.93 -18.61
N GLU A 98 22.97 13.42 -18.09
CA GLU A 98 22.23 14.03 -16.97
C GLU A 98 23.08 14.16 -15.69
N HIS A 99 24.04 13.26 -15.50
CA HIS A 99 24.96 13.25 -14.36
C HIS A 99 26.33 13.92 -14.65
N GLY A 100 26.47 14.58 -15.80
CA GLY A 100 27.69 15.29 -16.20
C GLY A 100 28.90 14.38 -16.44
N ILE A 101 28.69 13.11 -16.76
CA ILE A 101 29.75 12.14 -17.06
C ILE A 101 29.95 12.10 -18.58
N GLN A 102 31.15 12.44 -19.04
CA GLN A 102 31.51 12.27 -20.45
C GLN A 102 31.77 10.78 -20.71
N VAL A 103 30.91 10.16 -21.52
CA VAL A 103 31.08 8.80 -22.01
C VAL A 103 31.58 8.90 -23.44
N THR A 104 32.74 8.29 -23.70
CA THR A 104 33.39 8.29 -25.02
C THR A 104 33.16 6.96 -25.73
#